data_AF-A0A235I940-F1
#
_entry.id   AF-A0A235I940-F1
#
_cell.length_a   1.000
_cell.length_b   1.000
_cell.length_c   1.000
_cell.angle_alpha   90.00
_cell.angle_beta   90.00
_cell.angle_gamma   90.00
#
_symmetry.space_group_name_H-M   'P 1'
#
loop_
_entity.id
_entity.type
_entity.pdbx_description
1 polymer ?
#
loop_
_entity_poly.entity_id
_entity_poly.type
_entity_poly.pdbx_seq_one_letter_code
_entity_poly.pdbx_strand_id
1 'polypeptide(L)'
;MKLDSVPLEISGISQTEVELELEDSNDFNLTPAIALSVQPVIADSPQKQQSVLVVFGTTFVTIFLAEIGDKTQLSTLLMSAQSHSPWVVFIGSAAALITTSLLGVLLGSWIANRLSPKTVEKSAGVMLLVISIMLFWDVFQG
;
A
#
# COMPACT_ATOMS: atom_id res chain seq x y z
N MET A 1 26.09 -42.08 52.96
CA MET A 1 25.26 -42.13 54.18
C MET A 1 23.88 -41.63 53.83
N LYS A 2 22.87 -42.48 54.01
CA LYS A 2 21.43 -42.18 54.01
C LYS A 2 21.08 -41.64 55.40
N LEU A 3 20.25 -40.61 55.51
CA LEU A 3 19.32 -40.30 56.61
C LEU A 3 18.27 -39.34 56.01
N ASP A 4 17.24 -39.87 55.35
CA ASP A 4 15.87 -39.99 55.88
C ASP A 4 15.65 -39.48 57.31
N SER A 5 14.80 -38.45 57.44
CA SER A 5 13.98 -38.15 58.62
C SER A 5 12.85 -37.16 58.24
N VAL A 6 11.73 -37.74 57.85
CA VAL A 6 10.32 -37.25 57.80
C VAL A 6 9.83 -36.86 59.23
N PRO A 7 8.62 -36.32 59.53
CA PRO A 7 7.55 -35.60 58.80
C PRO A 7 7.22 -34.21 59.43
N LEU A 8 6.23 -33.45 58.95
CA LEU A 8 5.09 -33.04 59.79
C LEU A 8 3.83 -32.72 58.97
N GLU A 9 2.76 -33.27 59.49
CA GLU A 9 1.44 -33.49 58.94
C GLU A 9 0.47 -32.33 59.26
N ILE A 10 -0.45 -32.11 58.32
CA ILE A 10 -1.90 -31.88 58.51
C ILE A 10 -2.35 -30.62 59.26
N SER A 11 -3.00 -29.74 58.49
CA SER A 11 -4.40 -29.37 58.77
C SER A 11 -5.04 -28.70 57.54
N GLY A 12 -5.93 -29.44 56.86
CA GLY A 12 -7.18 -28.83 56.39
C GLY A 12 -7.92 -28.31 57.63
N ILE A 13 -8.77 -27.29 57.57
CA ILE A 13 -10.14 -27.23 57.04
C ILE A 13 -10.54 -25.74 57.22
N SER A 14 -10.90 -25.01 56.17
CA SER A 14 -12.28 -24.76 55.70
C SER A 14 -13.11 -23.81 56.58
N GLN A 15 -13.79 -22.88 55.88
CA GLN A 15 -14.96 -22.06 56.24
C GLN A 15 -14.68 -20.66 56.81
N THR A 16 -14.96 -19.60 56.03
CA THR A 16 -16.27 -18.93 55.85
C THR A 16 -16.55 -17.98 57.01
N GLU A 17 -16.36 -16.69 56.77
CA GLU A 17 -17.23 -15.67 57.35
C GLU A 17 -17.44 -14.59 56.29
N VAL A 18 -18.62 -14.67 55.67
CA VAL A 18 -19.24 -13.56 54.96
C VAL A 18 -20.00 -12.81 56.04
N GLU A 19 -19.57 -11.59 56.37
CA GLU A 19 -20.39 -10.62 57.07
C GLU A 19 -20.42 -9.35 56.19
N LEU A 20 -21.62 -9.04 55.74
CA LEU A 20 -22.00 -7.90 54.95
C LEU A 20 -22.12 -6.68 55.86
N GLU A 21 -21.36 -5.62 55.60
CA GLU A 21 -21.82 -4.27 55.93
C GLU A 21 -22.13 -3.50 54.65
N LEU A 22 -23.40 -3.20 54.55
CA LEU A 22 -24.08 -2.41 53.55
C LEU A 22 -24.10 -0.97 54.09
N GLU A 23 -23.20 -0.13 53.59
CA GLU A 23 -23.37 1.32 53.69
C GLU A 23 -23.64 1.89 52.29
N ASP A 24 -24.88 2.36 52.16
CA ASP A 24 -25.44 3.12 51.05
C ASP A 24 -24.64 4.40 50.80
N SER A 25 -24.03 4.50 49.63
CA SER A 25 -23.74 5.79 49.02
C SER A 25 -23.81 5.65 47.50
N ASN A 26 -24.98 6.00 46.98
CA ASN A 26 -25.15 6.41 45.60
C ASN A 26 -24.17 7.54 45.29
N ASP A 27 -23.03 7.23 44.66
CA ASP A 27 -22.28 8.19 43.88
C ASP A 27 -21.69 7.51 42.64
N PHE A 28 -22.44 7.66 41.54
CA PHE A 28 -21.95 7.61 40.19
C PHE A 28 -20.75 8.55 40.06
N ASN A 29 -19.53 8.03 40.17
CA ASN A 29 -18.31 8.74 39.79
C ASN A 29 -17.29 7.75 39.21
N LEU A 30 -17.35 7.63 37.88
CA LEU A 30 -16.21 7.58 36.96
C LEU A 30 -14.92 6.97 37.54
N THR A 31 -14.78 5.65 37.48
CA THR A 31 -13.48 4.99 37.52
C THR A 31 -12.69 5.40 36.25
N PRO A 32 -11.58 6.16 36.33
CA PRO A 32 -10.72 6.41 35.18
C PRO A 32 -9.55 5.42 35.22
N ALA A 33 -9.84 4.13 35.40
CA ALA A 33 -8.78 3.13 35.66
C ALA A 33 -8.81 1.89 34.74
N ILE A 34 -9.63 1.84 33.68
CA ILE A 34 -9.66 0.66 32.77
C ILE A 34 -9.61 1.04 31.28
N ALA A 35 -8.84 2.06 30.90
CA ALA A 35 -8.48 2.25 29.49
C ALA A 35 -7.03 2.69 29.28
N LEU A 36 -6.15 2.41 30.25
CA LEU A 36 -4.72 2.51 30.02
C LEU A 36 -4.30 1.35 29.10
N SER A 37 -4.01 1.72 27.85
CA SER A 37 -3.05 1.07 26.94
C SER A 37 -3.32 -0.37 26.49
N VAL A 38 -4.32 -0.57 25.63
CA VAL A 38 -4.16 -1.52 24.51
C VAL A 38 -4.20 -0.74 23.21
N GLN A 39 -3.13 0.02 22.97
CA GLN A 39 -2.76 0.34 21.60
C GLN A 39 -2.18 -0.96 21.04
N PRO A 40 -2.64 -1.50 19.89
CA PRO A 40 -1.73 -2.29 19.09
C PRO A 40 -0.61 -1.32 18.71
N VAL A 41 0.51 -1.37 19.45
CA VAL A 41 1.79 -0.88 18.97
C VAL A 41 1.92 -1.53 17.61
N ILE A 42 1.68 -0.74 16.57
CA ILE A 42 2.07 -1.09 15.21
C ILE A 42 3.53 -1.44 15.38
N ALA A 43 3.84 -2.73 15.23
CA ALA A 43 5.20 -3.20 15.24
C ALA A 43 5.92 -2.37 14.19
N ASP A 44 6.73 -1.41 14.66
CA ASP A 44 7.56 -0.58 13.83
C ASP A 44 8.52 -1.55 13.18
N SER A 45 8.15 -2.01 11.99
CA SER A 45 8.94 -2.94 11.22
C SER A 45 10.24 -2.20 10.98
N PRO A 46 11.40 -2.71 11.43
CA PRO A 46 12.65 -2.01 11.23
C PRO A 46 12.74 -1.67 9.75
N GLN A 47 12.71 -0.37 9.41
CA GLN A 47 12.83 0.11 8.04
C GLN A 47 14.18 -0.39 7.55
N LYS A 48 14.17 -1.58 6.96
CA LYS A 48 15.33 -2.23 6.37
C LYS A 48 15.82 -1.23 5.35
N GLN A 49 17.00 -0.65 5.56
CA GLN A 49 17.66 0.19 4.56
C GLN A 49 17.81 -0.66 3.31
N GLN A 50 16.82 -0.56 2.41
CA GLN A 50 16.84 -1.28 1.16
C GLN A 50 18.00 -0.68 0.39
N SER A 51 18.97 -1.53 0.05
CA SER A 51 20.09 -1.12 -0.78
C SER A 51 19.55 -0.42 -2.03
N VAL A 52 20.14 0.71 -2.41
CA VAL A 52 19.74 1.48 -3.61
C VAL A 52 19.70 0.57 -4.85
N LEU A 53 20.57 -0.44 -4.91
CA LEU A 53 20.59 -1.44 -5.96
C LEU A 53 19.33 -2.32 -5.96
N VAL A 54 18.79 -2.66 -4.79
CA VAL A 54 17.53 -3.40 -4.66
C VAL A 54 16.38 -2.54 -5.15
N VAL A 55 16.29 -1.27 -4.73
CA VAL A 55 15.24 -0.35 -5.18
C VAL A 55 15.31 -0.15 -6.69
N PHE A 56 16.51 0.11 -7.22
CA PHE A 56 16.73 0.24 -8.67
C PHE A 56 16.33 -1.05 -9.40
N GLY A 57 16.76 -2.22 -8.92
CA GLY A 57 16.46 -3.51 -9.54
C GLY A 57 14.97 -3.83 -9.54
N THR A 58 14.27 -3.61 -8.42
CA THR A 58 12.82 -3.86 -8.35
C THR A 58 12.06 -2.89 -9.24
N THR A 59 12.37 -1.58 -9.19
CA THR A 59 11.71 -0.58 -10.03
C THR A 59 12.00 -0.83 -11.50
N PHE A 60 13.23 -1.14 -11.88
CA PHE A 60 13.59 -1.47 -13.26
C PHE A 60 12.82 -2.68 -13.76
N VAL A 61 12.83 -3.80 -13.02
CA VAL A 61 12.12 -5.02 -13.45
C VAL A 61 10.62 -4.78 -13.53
N THR A 62 10.02 -4.09 -12.56
CA THR A 62 8.58 -3.79 -12.57
C THR A 62 8.20 -2.92 -13.77
N ILE A 63 8.93 -1.83 -14.02
CA ILE A 63 8.64 -0.93 -15.15
C ILE A 63 8.93 -1.62 -16.48
N PHE A 64 10.05 -2.35 -16.57
CA PHE A 64 10.43 -3.09 -17.77
C PHE A 64 9.34 -4.11 -18.12
N LEU A 65 8.89 -4.96 -17.19
CA LEU A 65 7.79 -5.89 -17.47
C LEU A 65 6.49 -5.19 -17.85
N ALA A 66 6.18 -4.04 -17.23
CA ALA A 66 5.00 -3.26 -17.57
C ALA A 66 5.08 -2.63 -18.97
N GLU A 67 6.28 -2.32 -19.46
CA GLU A 67 6.51 -1.68 -20.76
C GLU A 67 6.97 -2.62 -21.87
N ILE A 68 7.33 -3.88 -21.59
CA ILE A 68 7.79 -4.81 -22.63
C ILE A 68 6.67 -5.04 -23.63
N GLY A 69 6.93 -4.62 -24.88
CA GLY A 69 5.96 -4.74 -25.96
C GLY A 69 4.92 -3.64 -25.98
N ASP A 70 5.17 -2.48 -25.35
CA ASP A 70 4.32 -1.32 -25.58
C ASP A 70 4.21 -1.03 -27.09
N LYS A 71 3.01 -0.65 -27.53
CA LYS A 71 2.70 -0.35 -28.93
C LYS A 71 3.61 0.76 -29.47
N THR A 72 4.04 1.69 -28.62
CA THR A 72 4.99 2.75 -28.98
C THR A 72 6.36 2.18 -29.34
N GLN A 73 6.84 1.15 -28.63
CA GLN A 73 8.12 0.51 -28.93
C GLN A 73 8.08 -0.23 -30.27
N LEU A 74 7.01 -0.97 -30.55
CA LEU A 74 6.83 -1.67 -31.83
C LEU A 74 6.66 -0.68 -32.99
N SER A 75 5.90 0.41 -32.79
CA SER A 75 5.76 1.49 -33.78
C SER A 75 7.11 2.15 -34.10
N THR A 76 7.90 2.48 -33.07
CA THR A 76 9.23 3.07 -33.24
C THR A 76 10.19 2.10 -33.94
N LEU A 77 10.14 0.81 -33.59
CA LEU A 77 10.96 -0.23 -34.23
C LEU A 77 10.59 -0.39 -35.71
N LEU A 78 9.30 -0.45 -36.04
CA LEU A 78 8.84 -0.54 -37.43
C LEU A 78 9.23 0.71 -38.24
N MET A 79 9.08 1.89 -37.65
CA MET A 79 9.47 3.15 -38.28
C MET A 79 10.99 3.23 -38.48
N SER A 80 11.77 2.70 -37.53
CA SER A 80 13.23 2.61 -37.66
C SER A 80 13.65 1.57 -38.70
N ALA A 81 12.91 0.46 -38.82
CA ALA A 81 13.19 -0.59 -39.79
C ALA A 81 12.88 -0.18 -41.23
N GLN A 82 11.87 0.70 -41.43
CA GLN A 82 11.51 1.24 -42.75
C GLN A 82 12.30 2.49 -43.13
N SER A 83 12.94 3.16 -42.17
CA SER A 83 13.73 4.38 -42.43
C SER A 83 15.11 4.05 -42.98
N HIS A 84 15.51 4.78 -44.03
CA HIS A 84 16.91 4.76 -44.52
C HIS A 84 17.91 5.40 -43.53
N SER A 85 17.42 6.07 -42.48
CA SER A 85 18.23 6.68 -41.43
C SER A 85 17.64 6.38 -40.05
N PRO A 86 18.12 5.33 -39.34
CA PRO A 86 17.58 4.93 -38.03
C PRO A 86 17.84 5.97 -36.95
N TRP A 87 18.93 6.74 -37.06
CA TRP A 87 19.26 7.82 -36.12
C TRP A 87 18.23 8.95 -36.12
N VAL A 88 17.66 9.28 -37.28
CA VAL A 88 16.61 10.31 -37.37
C VAL A 88 15.33 9.85 -36.68
N VAL A 89 14.97 8.56 -36.82
CA VAL A 89 13.81 7.99 -36.13
C VAL A 89 14.02 7.98 -34.63
N PHE A 90 15.22 7.61 -34.16
CA PHE A 90 15.56 7.63 -32.74
C PHE A 90 15.44 9.03 -32.13
N ILE A 91 16.01 10.05 -32.76
CA ILE A 91 15.91 11.43 -32.25
C ILE A 91 14.46 11.94 -32.33
N GLY A 92 13.74 11.61 -33.41
CA GLY A 92 12.34 11.97 -33.56
C GLY A 92 11.43 11.36 -32.48
N SER A 93 11.57 10.06 -32.22
CA SER A 93 10.78 9.37 -31.19
C SER A 93 11.17 9.82 -29.78
N ALA A 94 12.47 10.03 -29.51
CA ALA A 94 12.94 10.57 -28.24
C ALA A 94 12.39 11.99 -27.99
N ALA A 95 12.43 12.87 -29.00
CA ALA A 95 11.86 14.21 -28.91
C ALA A 95 10.34 14.18 -28.71
N ALA A 96 9.63 13.30 -29.40
CA ALA A 96 8.20 13.11 -29.24
C ALA A 96 7.84 12.64 -27.81
N LEU A 97 8.60 11.69 -27.27
CA LEU A 97 8.42 11.18 -25.91
C LEU A 97 8.65 12.30 -24.89
N ILE A 98 9.77 13.01 -24.97
CA ILE A 98 10.09 14.14 -24.07
C ILE A 98 8.99 15.20 -24.13
N THR A 99 8.55 15.57 -25.33
CA THR A 99 7.50 16.58 -25.52
C THR A 99 6.18 16.12 -24.91
N THR A 100 5.79 14.87 -25.14
CA THR A 100 4.55 14.29 -24.61
C THR A 100 4.59 14.19 -23.08
N SER A 101 5.70 13.73 -22.52
CA SER A 101 5.91 13.68 -21.06
C SER A 101 5.87 15.07 -20.44
N LEU A 102 6.52 16.06 -21.07
CA LEU A 102 6.51 17.44 -20.59
C LEU A 102 5.09 18.02 -20.59
N LEU A 103 4.35 17.84 -21.69
CA LEU A 103 2.95 18.25 -21.77
C LEU A 103 2.09 17.54 -20.72
N GLY A 104 2.29 16.24 -20.53
CA GLY A 104 1.58 15.44 -19.52
C GLY A 104 1.84 15.93 -18.09
N VAL A 105 3.09 16.26 -17.75
CA VAL A 105 3.45 16.82 -16.43
C VAL A 105 2.85 18.22 -16.25
N LEU A 106 2.88 19.07 -17.28
CA LEU A 106 2.34 20.43 -17.21
C LEU A 106 0.82 20.41 -17.02
N LEU A 107 0.11 19.60 -17.82
CA LEU A 107 -1.33 19.40 -17.70
C LEU A 107 -1.70 18.74 -16.37
N GLY A 108 -0.97 17.69 -15.98
CA GLY A 108 -1.18 16.99 -14.73
C GLY A 108 -0.99 17.89 -13.52
N SER A 109 0.06 18.72 -13.51
CA SER A 109 0.30 19.71 -12.45
C SER A 109 -0.80 20.78 -12.41
N TRP A 110 -1.24 21.28 -13.57
CA TRP A 110 -2.34 22.24 -13.65
C TRP A 110 -3.65 21.67 -13.11
N ILE A 111 -3.98 20.42 -13.44
CA ILE A 111 -5.14 19.71 -12.91
C ILE A 111 -5.01 19.45 -11.40
N ALA A 112 -3.85 19.00 -10.94
CA ALA A 112 -3.60 18.69 -9.53
C ALA A 112 -3.70 19.93 -8.63
N ASN A 113 -3.33 21.11 -9.13
CA ASN A 113 -3.46 22.37 -8.40
C ASN A 113 -4.91 22.87 -8.31
N ARG A 114 -5.81 22.43 -9.19
CA ARG A 114 -7.17 22.96 -9.31
C ARG A 114 -8.27 21.99 -8.88
N LEU A 115 -7.97 20.69 -8.84
CA LEU A 115 -8.93 19.63 -8.53
C LEU A 115 -8.49 18.85 -7.29
N SER A 116 -9.46 18.48 -6.45
CA SER A 116 -9.21 17.60 -5.31
C SER A 116 -8.73 16.22 -5.79
N PRO A 117 -7.77 15.57 -5.10
CA PRO A 117 -7.25 14.25 -5.48
C PRO A 117 -8.35 13.21 -5.72
N LYS A 118 -9.42 13.25 -4.92
CA LYS A 118 -10.58 12.35 -5.05
C LYS A 118 -11.30 12.48 -6.38
N THR A 119 -11.37 13.70 -6.92
CA THR A 119 -11.99 13.96 -8.23
C THR A 119 -11.13 13.41 -9.36
N VAL A 120 -9.82 13.59 -9.28
CA VAL A 120 -8.87 13.08 -10.27
C VAL A 120 -8.89 11.55 -10.30
N GLU A 121 -8.85 10.89 -9.14
CA GLU A 121 -8.93 9.43 -9.04
C GLU A 121 -10.24 8.89 -9.61
N LYS A 122 -11.38 9.47 -9.22
CA LYS A 122 -12.69 9.08 -9.76
C LYS A 122 -12.76 9.28 -11.27
N SER A 123 -12.21 10.38 -11.78
CA SER A 123 -12.20 10.67 -13.22
C SER A 123 -11.35 9.65 -13.99
N ALA A 124 -10.18 9.27 -13.47
CA ALA A 124 -9.32 8.27 -14.08
C ALA A 124 -10.01 6.90 -14.14
N GLY A 125 -10.66 6.49 -13.05
CA GLY A 125 -11.44 5.24 -13.02
C GLY A 125 -12.61 5.23 -13.99
N VAL A 126 -13.37 6.33 -14.08
CA VAL A 126 -14.47 6.46 -15.06
C VAL A 126 -13.94 6.42 -16.49
N MET A 127 -12.85 7.12 -16.79
CA MET A 127 -12.27 7.15 -18.12
C MET A 127 -11.77 5.76 -18.54
N LEU A 128 -11.16 5.02 -17.61
CA LEU A 128 -10.71 3.65 -17.84
C LEU A 128 -11.89 2.69 -18.05
N LEU A 129 -12.97 2.84 -17.30
CA LEU A 129 -14.20 2.05 -17.48
C LEU A 129 -14.84 2.32 -18.84
N VAL A 130 -14.89 3.58 -19.28
CA VAL A 130 -15.41 3.96 -20.61
C VAL A 130 -14.56 3.33 -21.72
N ILE A 131 -13.23 3.44 -21.64
CA ILE A 131 -12.31 2.82 -22.60
C ILE A 131 -12.51 1.29 -22.63
N SER A 132 -12.66 0.66 -21.47
CA SER A 132 -12.89 -0.78 -21.34
C SER A 132 -14.19 -1.22 -22.04
N ILE A 133 -15.31 -0.52 -21.79
CA ILE A 133 -16.60 -0.81 -22.45
C ILE A 133 -16.50 -0.58 -23.96
N MET A 134 -15.85 0.51 -24.39
CA MET A 134 -15.68 0.83 -25.81
C MET A 134 -14.90 -0.28 -26.53
N LEU A 135 -13.77 -0.72 -25.98
CA LEU A 135 -12.97 -1.82 -26.54
C LEU A 135 -13.74 -3.14 -26.54
N PHE A 136 -14.50 -3.42 -25.49
CA PHE A 136 -15.34 -4.62 -25.43
C PHE A 136 -16.39 -4.63 -26.55
N TRP A 137 -17.06 -3.51 -26.77
CA TRP A 137 -18.07 -3.38 -27.81
C TRP A 137 -17.46 -3.46 -29.23
N ASP A 138 -16.28 -2.87 -29.44
CA ASP A 138 -15.54 -2.96 -30.70
C ASP A 138 -15.17 -4.42 -31.04
N VAL A 139 -14.76 -5.20 -30.04
CA VAL A 139 -14.48 -6.65 -30.20
C VAL A 139 -15.70 -7.47 -30.60
N PHE A 140 -16.91 -7.10 -30.14
CA PHE A 140 -18.15 -7.83 -30.45
C PHE A 140 -18.75 -7.47 -31.82
N GLN A 141 -18.42 -6.30 -32.36
CA GLN A 141 -18.86 -5.88 -33.69
C GLN A 141 -17.84 -6.21 -34.80
N GLY A 142 -16.60 -6.55 -34.43
CA GLY A 142 -15.52 -6.94 -35.34
C GLY A 142 -15.58 -8.38 -35.83
#